data_AF-A0A963H7E8-F1
#
_entry.id   AF-A0A963H7E8-F1
#
_cell.length_a   1.000
_cell.length_b   1.000
_cell.length_c   1.000
_cell.angle_alpha   90.00
_cell.angle_beta   90.00
_cell.angle_gamma   90.00
#
_symmetry.space_group_name_H-M   'P 1'
#
loop_
_entity.id
_entity.type
_entity.pdbx_description
1 polymer ?
#
loop_
_entity_poly.entity_id
_entity_poly.type
_entity_poly.pdbx_seq_one_letter_code
_entity_poly.pdbx_strand_id
1 'polypeptide(L)' 'IDVLYDHRVKLIMSAAAPAAELYRDGHNAHEFVRTVSRLMEMRTRDYLAEAHRPE' A
#
# COMPACT_ATOMS: atom_id res chain seq x y z
N ILE A 1 4.01 -5.00 1.08
CA ILE A 1 2.88 -4.09 1.36
C ILE A 1 1.75 -4.84 2.03
N ASP A 2 1.26 -5.94 1.47
CA ASP A 2 0.20 -6.77 2.06
C ASP A 2 0.39 -7.04 3.55
N VAL A 3 1.55 -7.58 3.96
CA VAL A 3 1.86 -7.82 5.39
C VAL A 3 1.72 -6.56 6.26
N LEU A 4 2.26 -5.41 5.79
CA LEU A 4 2.17 -4.15 6.53
C LEU A 4 0.73 -3.66 6.63
N TYR A 5 -0.04 -3.84 5.56
CA TYR A 5 -1.45 -3.48 5.51
C TYR A 5 -2.27 -4.34 6.48
N ASP A 6 -2.06 -5.65 6.47
CA ASP A 6 -2.83 -6.61 7.25
C ASP A 6 -2.58 -6.38 8.76
N HIS A 7 -1.34 -6.07 9.13
CA HIS A 7 -0.97 -5.68 10.49
C HIS A 7 -1.29 -4.23 10.87
N ARG A 8 -1.94 -3.44 10.01
CA ARG A 8 -2.22 -2.00 10.24
C ARG A 8 -0.98 -1.18 10.63
N VAL A 9 0.13 -1.47 9.97
CA VAL A 9 1.38 -0.70 10.13
C VAL A 9 1.26 0.64 9.41
N LYS A 10 1.68 1.70 10.08
CA LYS A 10 1.81 3.04 9.50
C LYS A 10 3.10 3.11 8.68
N LEU A 11 2.97 3.33 7.37
CA LEU A 11 4.07 3.34 6.42
C LEU A 11 4.33 4.76 5.91
N ILE A 12 5.56 5.23 6.04
CA ILE A 12 6.06 6.42 5.34
C ILE A 12 7.00 5.93 4.24
N MET A 13 6.74 6.34 3.00
CA MET A 13 7.60 6.01 1.86
C MET A 13 7.64 7.16 0.85
N SER A 14 8.73 7.25 0.10
CA SER A 14 8.87 8.10 -1.07
C SER A 14 9.17 7.23 -2.30
N ALA A 15 8.80 7.73 -3.48
CA ALA A 15 9.10 7.10 -4.75
C ALA A 15 9.23 8.18 -5.84
N ALA A 16 9.90 7.85 -6.94
CA ALA A 16 10.12 8.78 -8.05
C ALA A 16 8.85 9.10 -8.87
N ALA A 17 7.77 8.34 -8.70
CA ALA A 17 6.49 8.54 -9.38
C ALA A 17 5.31 8.12 -8.48
N PRO A 18 4.06 8.50 -8.82
CA PRO A 18 2.85 8.01 -8.15
C PRO A 18 2.78 6.48 -8.17
N ALA A 19 2.15 5.88 -7.14
CA ALA A 19 2.09 4.43 -6.98
C ALA A 19 1.56 3.69 -8.23
N ALA A 20 0.52 4.22 -8.88
CA ALA A 20 -0.07 3.64 -10.10
C ALA A 20 0.90 3.60 -11.30
N GLU A 21 1.96 4.40 -11.28
CA GLU A 21 2.94 4.49 -12.37
C GLU A 21 4.22 3.68 -12.10
N LEU A 22 4.40 3.15 -10.88
CA LEU A 22 5.63 2.46 -10.48
C LEU A 22 5.83 1.11 -11.17
N TYR A 23 4.75 0.44 -11.57
CA TYR A 23 4.85 -0.86 -12.23
C TYR A 23 3.69 -1.07 -13.21
N ARG A 24 3.80 -0.43 -14.38
CA ARG A 24 2.75 -0.41 -15.40
C ARG A 24 2.73 -1.66 -16.28
N ASP A 25 3.90 -2.26 -16.52
CA ASP A 25 4.07 -3.37 -17.46
C ASP A 25 5.00 -4.43 -16.87
N GLY A 26 4.75 -5.70 -17.17
CA GLY A 26 5.54 -6.85 -16.70
C GLY A 26 4.66 -7.98 -16.16
N HIS A 27 5.30 -9.09 -15.78
CA HIS A 27 4.61 -10.31 -15.38
C HIS A 27 3.59 -10.09 -14.24
N ASN A 28 3.89 -9.19 -13.31
CA ASN A 28 3.07 -8.93 -12.11
C ASN A 28 2.31 -7.60 -12.15
N ALA A 29 2.19 -6.96 -13.33
CA ALA A 29 1.60 -5.62 -13.41
C ALA A 29 0.11 -5.60 -13.00
N HIS A 30 -0.64 -6.65 -13.33
CA HIS A 30 -2.04 -6.77 -12.93
C HIS A 30 -2.20 -6.97 -11.42
N GLU A 31 -1.33 -7.77 -10.81
CA GLU A 31 -1.29 -8.00 -9.37
C GLU A 31 -0.89 -6.74 -8.61
N PHE A 32 -0.05 -5.90 -9.22
CA PHE A 32 0.43 -4.65 -8.63
C PHE A 32 -0.70 -3.63 -8.40
N VAL A 33 -1.80 -3.69 -9.17
CA VAL A 33 -2.99 -2.85 -8.95
C VAL A 33 -3.54 -3.01 -7.51
N ARG A 34 -3.44 -4.21 -6.94
CA ARG A 34 -3.82 -4.47 -5.54
C ARG A 34 -2.89 -3.75 -4.57
N THR A 35 -1.59 -3.71 -4.86
CA THR A 35 -0.61 -2.98 -4.07
C THR A 35 -0.90 -1.48 -4.09
N VAL A 36 -1.22 -0.93 -5.27
CA VAL A 36 -1.61 0.48 -5.43
C VAL A 36 -2.85 0.79 -4.59
N SER A 37 -3.87 -0.07 -4.66
CA SER A 37 -5.11 0.10 -3.88
C SER A 37 -4.83 0.13 -2.37
N ARG A 38 -4.03 -0.81 -1.86
CA ARG A 38 -3.63 -0.83 -0.44
C ARG A 38 -2.85 0.43 -0.06
N LEU A 39 -1.89 0.86 -0.87
CA LEU A 39 -1.12 2.08 -0.62
C LEU A 39 -2.01 3.34 -0.55
N MET A 40 -3.08 3.39 -1.35
CA MET A 40 -4.06 4.49 -1.29
C MET A 40 -4.89 4.43 -0.02
N GLU A 41 -5.36 3.25 0.39
CA GLU A 41 -6.11 3.08 1.63
C GLU A 41 -5.27 3.39 2.88
N MET A 42 -3.99 2.99 2.89
CA MET A 42 -3.05 3.26 3.99
C MET A 42 -2.80 4.75 4.27
N ARG A 43 -3.20 5.64 3.35
CA ARG A 43 -3.11 7.10 3.49
C ARG A 43 -4.35 7.73 4.10
N THR A 44 -5.45 6.98 4.20
CA THR A 44 -6.71 7.49 4.71
C THR A 44 -6.63 7.76 6.21
N ARG A 45 -7.45 8.70 6.69
CA ARG A 45 -7.57 8.98 8.12
C ARG A 45 -8.07 7.76 8.88
N ASP A 46 -8.99 7.01 8.28
CA ASP A 46 -9.59 5.82 8.88
C ASP A 46 -8.52 4.75 9.14
N TYR A 47 -7.73 4.41 8.12
CA TYR A 47 -6.62 3.47 8.29
C TYR A 47 -5.60 3.96 9.33
N LEU A 48 -5.24 5.25 9.30
CA LEU A 48 -4.25 5.82 10.22
C LEU A 48 -4.74 5.89 11.68
N ALA A 49 -6.05 5.94 11.89
CA ALA A 49 -6.68 5.92 13.22
C ALA A 49 -6.70 4.51 13.84
N GLU A 50 -6.48 3.46 13.06
CA GLU A 50 -6.45 2.10 13.57
C GLU A 50 -5.19 1.80 14.40
N ALA A 51 -5.36 0.90 15.36
CA ALA A 51 -4.27 0.32 16.14
C ALA A 51 -3.52 -0.73 15.29
N HIS A 52 -2.23 -0.87 15.58
CA HIS A 52 -1.41 -1.95 15.02
C HIS A 52 -1.96 -3.32 15.45
N ARG A 53 -1.99 -4.28 14.53
CA ARG A 53 -2.51 -5.65 14.72
C ARG A 53 -1.34 -6.64 14.65
N PRO A 54 -0.75 -7.06 15.78
CA PRO A 54 0.49 -7.85 15.80
C PRO A 54 0.30 -9.36 15.56
N GLU A 55 -0.94 -9.81 15.51
CA GLU A 55 -1.38 -11.20 15.29
C GLU A 55 -1.80 -11.43 13.85
#